data_AF-T0Z8I3-F1
#
_entry.id   AF-T0Z8I3-F1
#
_cell.length_a   1.000
_cell.length_b   1.000
_cell.length_c   1.000
_cell.angle_alpha   90.00
_cell.angle_beta   90.00
_cell.angle_gamma   90.00
#
_symmetry.space_group_name_H-M   'P 1'
#
loop_
_entity.id
_entity.type
_entity.pdbx_description
1 polymer ?
#
loop_
_entity_poly.entity_id
_entity_poly.type
_entity_poly.pdbx_seq_one_letter_code
_entity_poly.pdbx_strand_id
1 'polypeptide(L)'
;MGRALLEGGIRVMEVPLNSPRPLESIERLCGELGAQALVGAGTVLSAAQVDDAAAAGARLIVSPHTDPAVIRRAVALGLECLPGFMSPSEAF
;
A
#
# COMPACT_ATOMS: atom_id res chain seq x y z
N MET A 1 -16.37 5.79 3.64
CA MET A 1 -16.26 4.88 2.48
C MET A 1 -15.66 3.53 2.87
N GLY A 2 -14.49 3.48 3.52
CA GLY A 2 -13.84 2.20 3.89
C GLY A 2 -14.72 1.22 4.68
N ARG A 3 -15.55 1.71 5.62
CA ARG A 3 -16.48 0.84 6.36
C ARG A 3 -17.56 0.20 5.49
N ALA A 4 -18.10 0.94 4.52
CA ALA A 4 -19.06 0.39 3.56
C ALA A 4 -18.42 -0.69 2.66
N LEU A 5 -17.15 -0.50 2.27
CA LEU A 5 -16.40 -1.52 1.53
C LEU A 5 -16.19 -2.79 2.40
N LEU A 6 -15.85 -2.61 3.68
CA LEU A 6 -15.70 -3.71 4.63
C LEU A 6 -17.03 -4.49 4.82
N GLU A 7 -18.14 -3.79 5.01
CA GLU A 7 -19.48 -4.39 5.10
C GLU A 7 -19.87 -5.13 3.81
N GLY A 8 -19.44 -4.61 2.65
CA GLY A 8 -19.58 -5.26 1.35
C GLY A 8 -18.65 -6.44 1.10
N GLY A 9 -17.81 -6.83 2.07
CA GLY A 9 -16.93 -8.00 1.97
C GLY A 9 -15.51 -7.71 1.47
N ILE A 10 -15.16 -6.46 1.16
CA ILE A 10 -13.80 -6.10 0.75
C ILE A 10 -12.88 -6.14 1.98
N ARG A 11 -11.71 -6.76 1.84
CA ARG A 11 -10.73 -6.96 2.93
C ARG A 11 -9.34 -6.42 2.60
N VAL A 12 -9.10 -6.00 1.37
CA VAL A 12 -7.82 -5.45 0.91
C VAL A 12 -8.11 -4.14 0.21
N MET A 13 -7.45 -3.07 0.63
CA MET A 13 -7.64 -1.72 0.13
C MET A 13 -6.31 -0.98 0.07
N GLU A 14 -6.16 -0.11 -0.91
CA GLU A 14 -5.02 0.80 -1.01
C GLU A 14 -5.50 2.23 -1.32
N VAL A 15 -4.71 3.21 -0.91
CA VAL A 15 -4.89 4.61 -1.31
C VAL A 15 -3.74 5.03 -2.24
N PRO A 16 -4.03 5.47 -3.47
CA PRO A 16 -3.00 5.95 -4.37
C PRO A 16 -2.33 7.22 -3.83
N LEU A 17 -0.99 7.25 -3.82
CA LEU A 17 -0.21 8.38 -3.29
C LEU A 17 -0.30 9.68 -4.12
N ASN A 18 -0.95 9.64 -5.28
CA ASN A 18 -1.29 10.83 -6.07
C ASN A 18 -2.64 11.46 -5.69
N SER A 19 -3.30 10.96 -4.63
CA SER A 19 -4.49 11.58 -4.04
C SER A 19 -4.15 12.90 -3.31
N PRO A 20 -5.12 13.79 -3.01
CA PRO A 20 -4.82 15.09 -2.37
C PRO A 20 -4.18 15.01 -0.98
N ARG A 21 -4.59 14.05 -0.15
CA ARG A 21 -4.08 13.82 1.22
C ARG A 21 -3.99 12.31 1.51
N PRO A 22 -3.07 11.60 0.86
CA PRO A 22 -3.07 10.14 0.82
C PRO A 22 -2.67 9.56 2.17
N LEU A 23 -1.64 10.10 2.81
CA LEU A 23 -1.14 9.59 4.10
C LEU A 23 -2.18 9.76 5.23
N GLU A 24 -2.85 10.91 5.32
CA GLU A 24 -3.96 11.12 6.27
C GLU A 24 -5.10 10.12 6.02
N SER A 25 -5.38 9.80 4.76
CA SER A 25 -6.43 8.83 4.41
C SER A 25 -6.03 7.41 4.80
N ILE A 26 -4.77 7.03 4.58
CA ILE A 26 -4.21 5.74 5.02
C ILE A 26 -4.28 5.63 6.54
N GLU A 27 -3.79 6.63 7.26
CA GLU A 27 -3.78 6.64 8.73
C GLU A 27 -5.19 6.43 9.31
N ARG A 28 -6.17 7.15 8.79
CA ARG A 28 -7.58 7.01 9.20
C ARG A 28 -8.14 5.61 8.89
N LEU A 29 -7.90 5.10 7.68
CA LEU A 29 -8.38 3.78 7.29
C LEU A 29 -7.72 2.66 8.11
N CYS A 30 -6.43 2.78 8.41
CA CYS A 30 -5.70 1.84 9.26
C CYS A 30 -6.21 1.88 10.70
N GLY A 31 -6.44 3.07 11.26
CA GLY A 31 -6.99 3.23 12.61
C GLY A 31 -8.41 2.68 12.75
N GLU A 32 -9.26 2.87 11.74
CA GLU A 32 -10.65 2.40 11.77
C GLU A 32 -10.80 0.92 11.41
N LEU A 33 -10.02 0.40 10.46
CA LEU A 33 -10.28 -0.88 9.80
C LEU A 33 -9.12 -1.88 9.90
N GLY A 34 -7.95 -1.49 10.41
CA GLY A 34 -6.73 -2.30 10.39
C GLY A 34 -6.83 -3.65 11.10
N ALA A 35 -7.77 -3.83 12.03
CA ALA A 35 -8.02 -5.14 12.64
C ALA A 35 -8.77 -6.12 11.71
N GLN A 36 -9.48 -5.60 10.70
CA GLN A 36 -10.42 -6.37 9.87
C GLN A 36 -10.07 -6.35 8.38
N ALA A 37 -9.19 -5.44 7.94
CA ALA A 37 -8.75 -5.31 6.56
C ALA A 37 -7.26 -4.99 6.46
N LEU A 38 -6.65 -5.45 5.37
CA LEU A 38 -5.33 -5.02 4.92
C LEU A 38 -5.48 -3.68 4.19
N VAL A 39 -4.85 -2.64 4.73
CA VAL A 39 -4.87 -1.28 4.18
C VAL A 39 -3.44 -0.88 3.82
N GLY A 40 -3.27 -0.27 2.66
CA GLY A 40 -1.97 0.09 2.12
C GLY A 40 -1.93 1.38 1.32
N ALA A 41 -0.78 1.60 0.69
CA ALA A 41 -0.55 2.65 -0.28
C ALA A 41 -0.39 2.06 -1.68
N GLY A 42 -0.95 2.73 -2.67
CA GLY A 42 -0.73 2.44 -4.09
C GLY A 42 -0.03 3.58 -4.82
N THR A 43 0.37 3.32 -6.06
CA THR A 43 1.20 4.24 -6.85
C THR A 43 2.47 4.64 -6.10
N VAL A 44 3.10 3.68 -5.40
CA VAL A 44 4.37 3.89 -4.69
C VAL A 44 5.52 3.85 -5.70
N LEU A 45 6.32 4.91 -5.73
CA LEU A 45 7.37 5.18 -6.72
C LEU A 45 8.78 5.29 -6.11
N SER A 46 8.92 5.24 -4.78
CA SER A 46 10.22 5.32 -4.14
C SER A 46 10.25 4.65 -2.76
N ALA A 47 11.44 4.28 -2.30
CA ALA A 47 11.63 3.75 -0.95
C ALA A 47 11.22 4.73 0.15
N ALA A 48 11.39 6.04 -0.06
CA ALA A 48 10.94 7.05 0.89
C ALA A 48 9.41 7.06 1.04
N GLN A 49 8.68 6.85 -0.06
CA GLN A 49 7.22 6.71 0.00
C GLN A 49 6.76 5.44 0.70
N VAL A 50 7.58 4.37 0.70
CA VAL A 50 7.34 3.19 1.53
C VAL A 50 7.44 3.56 3.01
N ASP A 51 8.46 4.32 3.39
CA ASP A 51 8.65 4.78 4.77
C ASP A 51 7.48 5.66 5.24
N ASP A 52 7.08 6.63 4.41
CA ASP A 52 5.95 7.52 4.70
C ASP A 52 4.64 6.73 4.87
N ALA A 53 4.38 5.76 3.99
CA ALA A 53 3.19 4.91 4.06
C ALA A 53 3.21 4.02 5.31
N ALA A 54 4.36 3.42 5.63
CA ALA A 54 4.53 2.59 6.83
C ALA A 54 4.33 3.41 8.11
N ALA A 55 4.84 4.64 8.15
CA ALA A 55 4.62 5.58 9.25
C ALA A 55 3.14 5.95 9.42
N ALA A 56 2.38 6.02 8.33
CA ALA A 56 0.91 6.16 8.35
C ALA A 56 0.16 4.86 8.71
N GLY A 57 0.87 3.78 9.01
CA GLY A 57 0.30 2.49 9.40
C GLY A 57 -0.11 1.59 8.24
N ALA A 58 0.30 1.89 7.01
CA ALA A 58 0.10 0.99 5.88
C ALA A 58 0.76 -0.37 6.15
N ARG A 59 0.11 -1.44 5.70
CA ARG A 59 0.65 -2.82 5.74
C ARG A 59 0.79 -3.44 4.35
N LEU A 60 0.41 -2.71 3.31
CA LEU A 60 0.46 -3.10 1.90
C LEU A 60 1.07 -1.97 1.08
N ILE A 61 1.92 -2.35 0.13
CA ILE A 61 2.58 -1.46 -0.85
C ILE A 61 2.29 -1.98 -2.25
N VAL A 62 1.64 -1.15 -3.06
CA VAL A 62 1.38 -1.40 -4.49
C VAL A 62 2.16 -0.38 -5.32
N SER A 63 3.03 -0.84 -6.21
CA SER A 63 3.78 0.00 -7.15
C SER A 63 3.35 -0.27 -8.59
N PRO A 64 3.32 0.73 -9.48
CA PRO A 64 2.89 0.54 -10.86
C PRO A 64 3.95 -0.16 -11.73
N HIS A 65 5.16 -0.36 -11.19
CA HIS A 65 6.30 -0.97 -11.86
C HIS A 65 7.17 -1.73 -10.86
N THR A 66 8.11 -2.51 -11.38
CA THR A 66 9.07 -3.29 -10.59
C THR A 66 10.26 -2.41 -10.27
N ASP A 67 10.30 -1.90 -9.04
CA ASP A 67 11.45 -1.17 -8.50
C ASP A 67 12.07 -1.95 -7.34
N PRO A 68 13.29 -2.50 -7.52
CA PRO A 68 14.00 -3.23 -6.47
C PRO A 68 14.22 -2.42 -5.19
N ALA A 69 14.31 -1.09 -5.25
CA ALA A 69 14.46 -0.25 -4.05
C ALA A 69 13.17 -0.22 -3.23
N VAL A 70 12.01 -0.05 -3.89
CA VAL A 70 10.69 -0.13 -3.26
C VAL A 70 10.46 -1.51 -2.65
N ILE A 71 10.70 -2.57 -3.44
CA ILE A 71 10.49 -3.97 -3.02
C ILE A 71 11.35 -4.29 -1.80
N ARG A 72 12.67 -4.04 -1.85
CA ARG A 72 13.56 -4.31 -0.73
C ARG A 72 13.14 -3.55 0.52
N ARG A 73 12.70 -2.28 0.39
CA ARG A 73 12.31 -1.49 1.55
C ARG A 73 11.01 -2.00 2.17
N ALA A 74 10.01 -2.34 1.36
CA ALA A 74 8.75 -2.89 1.84
C ALA A 74 8.96 -4.22 2.59
N VAL A 75 9.76 -5.12 2.01
CA VAL A 75 10.12 -6.40 2.65
C VAL A 75 10.88 -6.18 3.96
N ALA A 76 11.84 -5.25 4.00
CA ALA A 76 12.61 -4.96 5.22
C ALA A 76 11.74 -4.43 6.38
N LEU A 77 10.60 -3.81 6.06
CA LEU A 77 9.62 -3.33 7.04
C LEU A 77 8.51 -4.35 7.33
N GLY A 78 8.55 -5.54 6.72
CA GLY A 78 7.53 -6.58 6.92
C GLY A 78 6.17 -6.25 6.30
N LEU A 79 6.15 -5.43 5.24
CA LEU A 79 4.94 -5.03 4.52
C LEU A 79 4.65 -6.01 3.38
N GLU A 80 3.37 -6.23 3.08
CA GLU A 80 2.95 -6.90 1.85
C GLU A 80 3.35 -6.04 0.64
N CYS A 81 4.03 -6.63 -0.34
CA CYS A 81 4.57 -5.91 -1.50
C CYS A 81 4.06 -6.52 -2.80
N LEU A 82 3.29 -5.73 -3.57
CA LEU A 82 2.66 -6.12 -4.82
C LEU A 82 3.14 -5.18 -5.95
N PRO A 83 4.31 -5.46 -6.57
CA PRO A 83 4.82 -4.66 -7.66
C PRO A 83 4.13 -5.01 -8.99
N GLY A 84 3.87 -3.99 -9.80
CA GLY A 84 3.44 -4.15 -11.19
C GLY A 84 4.61 -4.53 -12.12
N PHE A 85 4.34 -5.34 -13.13
CA PHE A 85 5.27 -5.70 -14.19
C PHE A 85 4.52 -5.90 -15.51
N MET A 86 5.21 -5.79 -16.65
CA MET A 86 4.60 -5.95 -17.98
C MET A 86 5.24 -7.09 -18.79
N SER A 87 6.27 -7.75 -18.27
CA SER A 87 6.94 -8.89 -18.89
C SER A 87 7.32 -9.97 -17.87
N PRO A 88 7.53 -11.23 -18.30
CA PRO A 88 8.03 -12.28 -17.41
C PRO A 88 9.36 -11.93 -16.77
N SER A 89 10.29 -11.29 -17.51
CA SER A 89 11.61 -10.92 -17.00
C SER A 89 11.57 -9.90 -15.86
N GLU A 90 10.50 -9.12 -15.74
CA GLU A 90 10.29 -8.21 -14.61
C GLU A 90 9.63 -8.90 -13.41
N ALA A 91 9.00 -10.06 -13.62
CA ALA A 91 8.32 -10.83 -12.58
C ALA A 91 9.24 -11.79 -11.80
N PHE A 92 10.40 -12.14 -12.37
CA PHE A 92 11.40 -13.06 -11.83
C PHE A 92 12.70 -12.33 -11.49
#